data_AF-A0A4R6GXE3-F1
#
_entry.id   AF-A0A4R6GXE3-F1
#
_cell.length_a   1.000
_cell.length_b   1.000
_cell.length_c   1.000
_cell.angle_alpha   90.00
_cell.angle_beta   90.00
_cell.angle_gamma   90.00
#
_symmetry.space_group_name_H-M   'P 1'
#
loop_
_entity.id
_entity.type
_entity.pdbx_description
1 polymer ?
#
loop_
_entity_poly.entity_id
_entity_poly.type
_entity_poly.pdbx_seq_one_letter_code
_entity_poly.pdbx_strand_id
1 'polypeptide(L)'
;MKLEEIYKKADSVDGLEGMTVNERLYASGLIELFDNSMKHNKGFAKVILQALKVDDKSINSIVGIKEKSNSTLTPWDFDNESPTAFSSNGKDRIIFEDLHEIAMGAPLTGKAFWINSNNEKSLINQSCGVPPIWNREGNKCAIPIWTKKLFKGTVQKIGVVDIENKELIVFRKAFEVIELNVFHGNVIQFINSPIHKPKTLIFNLKKEKIDYKTEMKN
;
A
#
# COMPACT_ATOMS: atom_id res chain seq x y z
N MET A 1 0.44 0.57 21.66
CA MET A 1 -0.28 -0.63 21.21
C MET A 1 0.18 -0.99 19.81
N LYS A 2 0.49 -2.26 19.52
CA LYS A 2 0.91 -2.72 18.18
C LYS A 2 -0.33 -3.00 17.31
N LEU A 3 -0.19 -3.02 15.99
CA LEU A 3 -1.31 -3.25 15.08
C LEU A 3 -1.99 -4.61 15.31
N GLU A 4 -1.20 -5.66 15.50
CA GLU A 4 -1.71 -7.02 15.76
C GLU A 4 -2.64 -7.07 16.97
N GLU A 5 -2.34 -6.25 17.99
CA GLU A 5 -3.15 -6.14 19.21
C GLU A 5 -4.46 -5.38 18.96
N ILE A 6 -4.45 -4.38 18.07
CA ILE A 6 -5.64 -3.63 17.65
C ILE A 6 -6.59 -4.52 16.87
N TYR A 7 -6.08 -5.26 15.89
CA TYR A 7 -6.91 -6.22 15.12
C TYR A 7 -7.41 -7.34 16.02
N LYS A 8 -6.57 -7.87 16.92
CA LYS A 8 -7.02 -8.88 17.90
C LYS A 8 -8.15 -8.35 18.80
N LYS A 9 -8.07 -7.11 19.26
CA LYS A 9 -9.14 -6.46 20.05
C LYS A 9 -10.40 -6.25 19.22
N ALA A 10 -10.28 -5.80 17.98
CA ALA A 10 -11.42 -5.61 17.07
C ALA A 10 -12.10 -6.94 16.72
N ASP A 11 -11.33 -7.97 16.40
CA ASP A 11 -11.80 -9.32 16.05
C ASP A 11 -12.40 -10.07 17.24
N SER A 12 -12.11 -9.65 18.48
CA SER A 12 -12.71 -10.24 19.69
C SER A 12 -14.14 -9.77 19.98
N VAL A 13 -14.66 -8.81 19.20
CA VAL A 13 -16.03 -8.30 19.35
C VAL A 13 -16.94 -9.01 18.36
N ASP A 14 -17.88 -9.80 18.88
CA ASP A 14 -18.92 -10.43 18.07
C ASP A 14 -19.99 -9.39 17.66
N GLY A 15 -20.48 -9.49 16.42
CA GLY A 15 -21.63 -8.71 15.96
C GLY A 15 -21.36 -7.23 15.63
N LEU A 16 -20.14 -6.87 15.23
CA LEU A 16 -19.76 -5.49 14.85
C LEU A 16 -20.72 -4.83 13.84
N GLU A 17 -21.32 -5.60 12.92
CA GLU A 17 -22.16 -5.08 11.83
C GLU A 17 -23.43 -4.36 12.32
N GLY A 18 -23.96 -4.72 13.50
CA GLY A 18 -25.13 -4.08 14.09
C GLY A 18 -24.81 -2.87 14.99
N MET A 19 -23.52 -2.57 15.20
CA MET A 19 -23.06 -1.53 16.13
C MET A 19 -22.70 -0.24 15.40
N THR A 20 -22.99 0.89 16.04
CA THR A 20 -22.42 2.19 15.71
C THR A 20 -20.91 2.23 15.96
N VAL A 21 -20.20 3.17 15.35
CA VAL A 21 -18.73 3.29 15.48
C VAL A 21 -18.28 3.44 16.94
N ASN A 22 -18.99 4.25 17.74
CA ASN A 22 -18.67 4.44 19.15
C ASN A 22 -18.88 3.17 19.97
N GLU A 23 -19.93 2.41 19.69
CA GLU A 23 -20.18 1.12 20.34
C GLU A 23 -19.06 0.11 20.01
N ARG A 24 -18.59 0.08 18.76
CA ARG A 24 -17.44 -0.76 18.36
C ARG A 24 -16.15 -0.36 19.09
N LEU A 25 -15.88 0.94 19.20
CA LEU A 25 -14.72 1.47 19.93
C LEU A 25 -14.77 1.11 21.43
N TYR A 26 -15.96 1.17 22.01
CA TYR A 26 -16.19 0.79 23.41
C TYR A 26 -16.03 -0.72 23.61
N ALA A 27 -16.73 -1.54 22.83
CA ALA A 27 -16.72 -3.00 22.94
C ALA A 27 -15.32 -3.60 22.73
N SER A 28 -14.52 -3.00 21.84
CA SER A 28 -13.13 -3.41 21.59
C SER A 28 -12.12 -2.88 22.62
N GLY A 29 -12.53 -1.98 23.52
CA GLY A 29 -11.63 -1.30 24.46
C GLY A 29 -10.57 -0.45 23.75
N LEU A 30 -10.92 0.15 22.61
CA LEU A 30 -10.04 1.00 21.79
C LEU A 30 -10.36 2.49 21.91
N ILE A 31 -11.41 2.87 22.66
CA ILE A 31 -11.90 4.27 22.75
C ILE A 31 -10.81 5.27 23.16
N GLU A 32 -10.08 5.01 24.25
CA GLU A 32 -9.02 5.91 24.72
C GLU A 32 -7.86 6.01 23.71
N LEU A 33 -7.52 4.89 23.08
CA LEU A 33 -6.47 4.86 22.06
C LEU A 33 -6.90 5.68 20.84
N PHE A 34 -8.16 5.55 20.43
CA PHE A 34 -8.74 6.29 19.31
C PHE A 34 -8.78 7.79 19.61
N ASP A 35 -9.26 8.21 20.78
CA ASP A 35 -9.33 9.62 21.17
C ASP A 35 -7.94 10.28 21.23
N ASN A 36 -6.96 9.58 21.79
CA ASN A 36 -5.58 10.03 21.79
C ASN A 36 -5.01 10.12 20.36
N SER A 37 -5.33 9.14 19.50
CA SER A 37 -4.92 9.13 18.10
C SER A 37 -5.55 10.24 17.29
N MET A 38 -6.81 10.59 17.55
CA MET A 38 -7.50 11.71 16.88
C MET A 38 -6.80 13.05 17.14
N LYS A 39 -6.21 13.23 18.33
CA LYS A 39 -5.47 14.44 18.71
C LYS A 39 -4.04 14.49 18.17
N HIS A 40 -3.36 13.35 18.11
CA HIS A 40 -1.91 13.31 17.90
C HIS A 40 -1.46 12.55 16.64
N ASN A 41 -2.29 11.65 16.10
CA ASN A 41 -1.93 10.78 14.97
C ASN A 41 -3.17 10.30 14.20
N LYS A 42 -3.72 11.17 13.33
CA LYS A 42 -4.91 10.90 12.52
C LYS A 42 -4.78 9.64 11.65
N GLY A 43 -3.59 9.33 11.15
CA GLY A 43 -3.33 8.09 10.41
C GLY A 43 -3.55 6.84 11.28
N PHE A 44 -3.22 6.91 12.57
CA PHE A 44 -3.50 5.80 13.50
C PHE A 44 -4.98 5.69 13.86
N ALA A 45 -5.68 6.82 13.99
CA ALA A 45 -7.12 6.83 14.18
C ALA A 45 -7.85 6.13 13.03
N LYS A 46 -7.43 6.39 11.78
CA LYS A 46 -7.92 5.67 10.58
C LYS A 46 -7.73 4.17 10.69
N VAL A 47 -6.53 3.72 11.08
CA VAL A 47 -6.20 2.29 11.23
C VAL A 47 -7.08 1.60 12.27
N ILE A 48 -7.37 2.27 13.39
CA ILE A 48 -8.26 1.74 14.43
C ILE A 48 -9.68 1.55 13.87
N LEU A 49 -10.20 2.53 13.12
CA LEU A 49 -11.52 2.45 12.52
C LEU A 49 -11.60 1.38 11.42
N GLN A 50 -10.53 1.20 10.64
CA GLN A 50 -10.44 0.12 9.64
C GLN A 50 -10.48 -1.27 10.31
N ALA A 51 -9.76 -1.46 11.42
CA ALA A 51 -9.81 -2.71 12.19
C ALA A 51 -11.23 -2.99 12.70
N LEU A 52 -11.99 -1.95 13.07
CA LEU A 52 -13.39 -2.03 13.48
C LEU A 52 -14.38 -2.13 12.30
N LYS A 53 -13.89 -2.39 11.08
CA LYS A 53 -14.69 -2.57 9.86
C LYS A 53 -15.62 -1.38 9.59
N VAL A 54 -15.18 -0.17 9.91
CA VAL A 54 -15.88 1.07 9.52
C VAL A 54 -15.58 1.34 8.06
N ASP A 55 -16.57 1.79 7.29
CA ASP A 55 -16.38 2.08 5.87
C ASP A 55 -15.48 3.32 5.67
N ASP A 56 -14.71 3.35 4.58
CA ASP A 56 -13.72 4.40 4.34
C ASP A 56 -14.34 5.81 4.26
N LYS A 57 -15.57 5.93 3.77
CA LYS A 57 -16.29 7.21 3.68
C LYS A 57 -16.57 7.76 5.09
N SER A 58 -17.11 6.93 5.98
CA SER A 58 -17.31 7.28 7.39
C SER A 58 -15.99 7.60 8.08
N ILE A 59 -14.93 6.84 7.82
CA ILE A 59 -13.60 7.10 8.39
C ILE A 59 -13.07 8.49 8.00
N ASN A 60 -13.13 8.82 6.72
CA ASN A 60 -12.63 10.10 6.21
C ASN A 60 -13.42 11.27 6.83
N SER A 61 -14.74 11.09 6.99
CA SER A 61 -15.61 12.05 7.69
C SER A 61 -15.23 12.21 9.17
N ILE A 62 -15.06 11.10 9.89
CA ILE A 62 -14.75 11.08 11.34
C ILE A 62 -13.38 11.67 11.64
N VAL A 63 -12.36 11.30 10.86
CA VAL A 63 -10.97 11.75 11.08
C VAL A 63 -10.77 13.21 10.60
N GLY A 64 -11.75 13.78 9.90
CA GLY A 64 -11.70 15.13 9.37
C GLY A 64 -10.60 15.29 8.32
N ILE A 65 -10.38 14.25 7.52
CA ILE A 65 -9.52 14.31 6.35
C ILE A 65 -10.41 14.85 5.23
N LYS A 66 -10.21 16.11 4.83
CA LYS A 66 -10.76 16.59 3.56
C LYS A 66 -10.10 15.74 2.49
N GLU A 67 -10.85 14.85 1.85
CA GLU A 67 -10.39 14.19 0.64
C GLU A 67 -9.92 15.30 -0.31
N LYS A 68 -8.61 15.34 -0.57
CA LYS A 68 -8.17 15.84 -1.87
C LYS A 68 -8.80 14.83 -2.83
N SER A 69 -9.80 15.32 -3.56
CA SER A 69 -10.70 14.59 -4.48
C SER A 69 -10.16 13.24 -4.96
N ASN A 70 -10.96 12.18 -4.78
CA ASN A 70 -10.91 10.89 -5.49
C ASN A 70 -10.07 10.87 -6.77
N SER A 71 -8.75 10.67 -6.66
CA SER A 71 -8.07 9.77 -7.57
C SER A 71 -7.96 8.45 -6.82
N THR A 72 -8.88 7.52 -7.09
CA THR A 72 -8.61 6.13 -6.80
C THR A 72 -7.37 5.81 -7.63
N LEU A 73 -6.20 5.78 -6.99
CA LEU A 73 -4.96 5.50 -7.70
C LEU A 73 -5.04 4.06 -8.16
N THR A 74 -5.36 3.91 -9.44
CA THR A 74 -5.54 2.62 -10.07
C THR A 74 -4.27 2.27 -10.85
N PRO A 75 -4.12 1.02 -11.29
CA PRO A 75 -3.05 0.66 -12.22
C PRO A 75 -3.05 1.44 -13.55
N TRP A 76 -4.08 2.23 -13.84
CA TRP A 76 -4.22 3.08 -15.03
C TRP A 76 -4.03 4.58 -14.77
N ASP A 77 -3.94 5.01 -13.50
CA ASP A 77 -3.93 6.43 -13.16
C ASP A 77 -2.90 6.71 -12.06
N PHE A 78 -1.81 7.38 -12.45
CA PHE A 78 -0.74 7.79 -11.56
C PHE A 78 0.04 8.97 -12.13
N ASP A 79 0.38 9.91 -11.25
CA ASP A 79 1.32 10.99 -11.50
C ASP A 79 2.36 11.06 -10.37
N ASN A 80 3.53 11.64 -10.66
CA ASN A 80 4.63 11.73 -9.69
C ASN A 80 4.39 12.71 -8.52
N GLU A 81 3.33 13.53 -8.59
CA GLU A 81 2.88 14.42 -7.52
C GLU A 81 1.81 13.76 -6.63
N SER A 82 1.41 12.52 -6.96
CA SER A 82 0.50 11.71 -6.16
C SER A 82 1.03 11.53 -4.73
N PRO A 83 0.18 11.65 -3.69
CA PRO A 83 0.60 11.41 -2.32
C PRO A 83 1.24 10.04 -2.08
N THR A 84 0.88 9.03 -2.88
CA THR A 84 1.47 7.68 -2.78
C THR A 84 2.90 7.58 -3.29
N ALA A 85 3.36 8.56 -4.08
CA ALA A 85 4.76 8.68 -4.47
C ALA A 85 5.64 8.93 -3.24
N PHE A 86 5.14 9.65 -2.23
CA PHE A 86 5.92 10.11 -1.08
C PHE A 86 5.86 9.14 0.10
N SER A 87 7.01 8.95 0.74
CA SER A 87 7.13 8.30 2.04
C SER A 87 6.31 9.06 3.10
N SER A 88 6.00 8.40 4.22
CA SER A 88 5.13 8.96 5.26
C SER A 88 5.66 10.26 5.90
N ASN A 89 6.96 10.50 5.83
CA ASN A 89 7.61 11.74 6.31
C ASN A 89 7.86 12.77 5.19
N GLY A 90 7.57 12.43 3.93
CA GLY A 90 7.75 13.27 2.75
C GLY A 90 9.20 13.47 2.28
N LYS A 91 10.19 12.83 2.90
CA LYS A 91 11.62 13.01 2.57
C LYS A 91 12.07 12.16 1.40
N ASP A 92 11.51 10.96 1.28
CA ASP A 92 11.78 10.02 0.20
C ASP A 92 10.56 9.91 -0.71
N ARG A 93 10.79 9.65 -2.01
CA ARG A 93 9.70 9.38 -2.95
C ARG A 93 10.07 8.38 -4.04
N ILE A 94 9.06 7.74 -4.60
CA ILE A 94 9.15 6.92 -5.81
C ILE A 94 8.66 7.77 -6.98
N ILE A 95 9.49 7.89 -8.02
CA ILE A 95 9.08 8.53 -9.27
C ILE A 95 9.11 7.51 -10.41
N PHE A 96 8.29 7.79 -11.43
CA PHE A 96 8.23 7.03 -12.65
C PHE A 96 8.63 7.90 -13.82
N GLU A 97 9.45 7.35 -14.71
CA GLU A 97 9.79 7.93 -16.01
C GLU A 97 9.35 6.99 -17.12
N ASP A 98 9.16 7.53 -18.31
CA ASP A 98 8.65 6.81 -19.48
C ASP A 98 7.35 6.06 -19.17
N LEU A 99 6.42 6.69 -18.43
CA LEU A 99 5.16 6.08 -18.03
C LEU A 99 4.22 6.01 -19.25
N HIS A 100 3.77 4.81 -19.59
CA HIS A 100 2.85 4.56 -20.72
C HIS A 100 2.01 3.31 -20.45
N GLU A 101 0.88 3.17 -21.13
CA GLU A 101 0.11 1.92 -21.10
C GLU A 101 0.89 0.79 -21.79
N ILE A 102 0.87 -0.42 -21.23
CA ILE A 102 1.54 -1.59 -21.85
C ILE A 102 0.99 -1.89 -23.25
N ALA A 103 -0.30 -1.66 -23.41
CA ALA A 103 -1.07 -1.77 -24.63
C ALA A 103 -2.29 -0.84 -24.48
N MET A 104 -2.98 -0.52 -25.56
CA MET A 104 -4.13 0.38 -25.53
C MET A 104 -5.19 -0.09 -24.51
N GLY A 105 -5.45 0.74 -23.50
CA GLY A 105 -6.38 0.46 -22.39
C GLY A 105 -5.86 -0.52 -21.33
N ALA A 106 -4.60 -0.94 -21.42
CA ALA A 106 -3.94 -1.75 -20.39
C ALA A 106 -3.32 -0.87 -19.30
N PRO A 107 -3.02 -1.43 -18.12
CA PRO A 107 -2.36 -0.69 -17.05
C PRO A 107 -1.05 -0.02 -17.48
N LEU A 108 -0.64 0.99 -16.71
CA LEU A 108 0.59 1.72 -16.91
C LEU A 108 1.84 0.88 -16.53
N THR A 109 2.92 1.14 -17.24
CA THR A 109 4.27 0.68 -16.94
C THR A 109 5.25 1.84 -17.11
N GLY A 110 6.31 1.85 -16.31
CA GLY A 110 7.40 2.81 -16.46
C GLY A 110 8.66 2.37 -15.72
N LYS A 111 9.74 3.14 -15.89
CA LYS A 111 10.96 2.99 -15.09
C LYS A 111 10.73 3.63 -13.73
N ALA A 112 10.90 2.87 -12.65
CA ALA A 112 10.75 3.39 -11.31
C ALA A 112 12.10 3.73 -10.70
N PHE A 113 12.15 4.87 -10.00
CA PHE A 113 13.31 5.34 -9.29
C PHE A 113 12.93 5.74 -7.87
N TRP A 114 13.83 5.49 -6.93
CA TRP A 114 13.77 6.08 -5.60
C TRP A 114 14.57 7.38 -5.61
N ILE A 115 13.93 8.46 -5.14
CA ILE A 115 14.58 9.74 -4.84
C ILE A 115 14.70 9.83 -3.32
N ASN A 116 15.92 9.90 -2.83
CA ASN A 116 16.17 9.98 -1.39
C ASN A 116 16.11 11.42 -0.87
N SER A 117 16.24 11.59 0.45
CA SER A 117 16.23 12.91 1.11
C SER A 117 17.31 13.88 0.62
N ASN A 118 18.37 13.40 -0.02
CA ASN A 118 19.44 14.21 -0.60
C ASN A 118 19.22 14.49 -2.09
N ASN A 119 18.04 14.16 -2.63
CA ASN A 119 17.70 14.18 -4.06
C ASN A 119 18.58 13.27 -4.94
N GLU A 120 19.24 12.27 -4.35
CA GLU A 120 19.93 11.25 -5.15
C GLU A 120 18.89 10.29 -5.74
N LYS A 121 19.14 9.86 -6.98
CA LYS A 121 18.22 9.04 -7.76
C LYS A 121 18.82 7.65 -7.95
N SER A 122 18.13 6.62 -7.47
CA SER A 122 18.53 5.22 -7.65
C SER A 122 17.48 4.46 -8.46
N LEU A 123 17.92 3.68 -9.45
CA LEU A 123 17.01 2.86 -10.25
C LEU A 123 16.47 1.68 -9.42
N ILE A 124 15.15 1.53 -9.38
CA ILE A 124 14.48 0.37 -8.77
C ILE A 124 14.34 -0.74 -9.81
N ASN A 125 13.63 -0.46 -10.90
CA ASN A 125 13.43 -1.41 -11.99
C ASN A 125 13.00 -0.69 -13.27
N GLN A 126 13.29 -1.31 -14.41
CA GLN A 126 12.95 -0.79 -15.74
C GLN A 126 11.45 -0.90 -16.09
N SER A 127 10.72 -1.82 -15.45
CA SER A 127 9.31 -2.06 -15.77
C SER A 127 8.49 -2.31 -14.51
N CYS A 128 8.01 -1.20 -13.93
CA CYS A 128 7.12 -1.20 -12.78
C CYS A 128 5.71 -0.76 -13.19
N GLY A 129 4.71 -1.35 -12.54
CA GLY A 129 3.36 -0.80 -12.52
C GLY A 129 3.21 0.26 -11.44
N VAL A 130 2.05 0.91 -11.45
CA VAL A 130 1.65 1.99 -10.54
C VAL A 130 0.35 1.63 -9.82
N PRO A 131 -0.05 2.37 -8.76
CA PRO A 131 0.81 3.22 -7.94
C PRO A 131 1.75 2.38 -7.04
N PRO A 132 2.86 2.95 -6.56
CA PRO A 132 3.57 2.41 -5.40
C PRO A 132 2.76 2.67 -4.13
N ILE A 133 3.06 1.97 -3.03
CA ILE A 133 2.53 2.34 -1.71
C ILE A 133 3.59 2.17 -0.63
N TRP A 134 3.75 3.21 0.18
CA TRP A 134 4.66 3.18 1.32
C TRP A 134 4.03 2.49 2.53
N ASN A 135 4.86 1.81 3.32
CA ASN A 135 4.47 1.42 4.66
C ASN A 135 4.34 2.65 5.56
N ARG A 136 3.68 2.47 6.71
CA ARG A 136 3.44 3.56 7.66
C ARG A 136 4.73 4.21 8.16
N GLU A 137 5.77 3.41 8.39
CA GLU A 137 7.07 3.88 8.88
C GLU A 137 7.82 4.68 7.80
N GLY A 138 7.43 4.56 6.53
CA GLY A 138 8.05 5.29 5.41
C GLY A 138 9.42 4.74 4.99
N ASN A 139 9.83 3.59 5.51
CA ASN A 139 11.12 2.96 5.23
C ASN A 139 11.04 1.79 4.24
N LYS A 140 9.82 1.41 3.81
CA LYS A 140 9.61 0.41 2.77
C LYS A 140 8.50 0.85 1.82
N CYS A 141 8.68 0.56 0.54
CA CYS A 141 7.69 0.84 -0.48
C CYS A 141 7.36 -0.42 -1.27
N ALA A 142 6.09 -0.80 -1.36
CA ALA A 142 5.63 -1.87 -2.22
C ALA A 142 5.36 -1.32 -3.62
N ILE A 143 5.80 -2.04 -4.64
CA ILE A 143 5.69 -1.64 -6.04
C ILE A 143 5.37 -2.86 -6.93
N PRO A 144 4.40 -2.79 -7.85
CA PRO A 144 4.18 -3.84 -8.83
C PRO A 144 5.33 -3.87 -9.85
N ILE A 145 5.86 -5.05 -10.15
CA ILE A 145 6.92 -5.23 -11.16
C ILE A 145 6.42 -6.13 -12.26
N TRP A 146 6.44 -5.63 -13.50
CA TRP A 146 6.07 -6.41 -14.68
C TRP A 146 7.17 -7.39 -15.02
N THR A 147 6.78 -8.63 -15.29
CA THR A 147 7.67 -9.71 -15.66
C THR A 147 7.05 -10.56 -16.76
N LYS A 148 7.87 -10.98 -17.73
CA LYS A 148 7.42 -11.85 -18.81
C LYS A 148 7.46 -13.30 -18.33
N LYS A 149 6.34 -14.02 -18.50
CA LYS A 149 6.31 -15.47 -18.35
C LYS A 149 6.19 -16.14 -19.70
N LEU A 150 7.00 -17.18 -19.90
CA LEU A 150 6.89 -18.06 -21.05
C LEU A 150 5.45 -18.60 -21.11
N PHE A 151 4.78 -18.39 -22.25
CA PHE A 151 3.39 -18.82 -22.54
C PHE A 151 2.25 -18.19 -21.72
N LYS A 152 2.52 -17.25 -20.80
CA LYS A 152 1.47 -16.54 -20.03
C LYS A 152 1.44 -15.03 -20.23
N GLY A 153 2.22 -14.52 -21.18
CA GLY A 153 2.34 -13.09 -21.44
C GLY A 153 3.02 -12.36 -20.28
N THR A 154 2.62 -11.11 -20.05
CA THR A 154 3.14 -10.27 -18.98
C THR A 154 2.30 -10.45 -17.72
N VAL A 155 2.96 -10.66 -16.59
CA VAL A 155 2.34 -10.75 -15.26
C VAL A 155 3.05 -9.80 -14.30
N GLN A 156 2.49 -9.54 -13.13
CA GLN A 156 3.14 -8.75 -12.10
C GLN A 156 3.64 -9.60 -10.94
N LYS A 157 4.71 -9.14 -10.30
CA LYS A 157 5.19 -9.57 -8.99
C LYS A 157 5.16 -8.39 -8.04
N ILE A 158 5.15 -8.68 -6.73
CA ILE A 158 5.35 -7.65 -5.72
C ILE A 158 6.85 -7.44 -5.53
N GLY A 159 7.30 -6.21 -5.74
CA GLY A 159 8.60 -5.72 -5.27
C GLY A 159 8.43 -4.93 -3.97
N VAL A 160 9.41 -5.01 -3.08
CA VAL A 160 9.53 -4.16 -1.90
C VAL A 160 10.88 -3.46 -1.96
N VAL A 161 10.83 -2.14 -2.07
CA VAL A 161 11.97 -1.24 -1.94
C VAL A 161 12.20 -1.03 -0.44
N ASP A 162 13.32 -1.52 0.07
CA ASP A 162 13.78 -1.26 1.43
C ASP A 162 14.86 -0.18 1.38
N ILE A 163 14.50 1.04 1.79
CA ILE A 163 15.41 2.20 1.67
C ILE A 163 16.49 2.21 2.75
N GLU A 164 16.28 1.53 3.88
CA GLU A 164 17.28 1.40 4.94
C GLU A 164 18.43 0.51 4.48
N ASN A 165 18.07 -0.61 3.84
CA ASN A 165 19.03 -1.57 3.31
C ASN A 165 19.45 -1.27 1.86
N LYS A 166 18.88 -0.22 1.25
CA LYS A 166 19.06 0.15 -0.16
C LYS A 166 18.90 -1.03 -1.12
N GLU A 167 17.89 -1.88 -0.89
CA GLU A 167 17.63 -3.07 -1.69
C GLU A 167 16.22 -3.08 -2.28
N LEU A 168 16.11 -3.67 -3.46
CA LEU A 168 14.84 -4.14 -4.01
C LEU A 168 14.72 -5.65 -3.74
N ILE A 169 13.66 -6.04 -3.03
CA ILE A 169 13.31 -7.44 -2.78
C ILE A 169 12.12 -7.80 -3.68
N VAL A 170 12.27 -8.79 -4.56
CA VAL A 170 11.17 -9.22 -5.45
C VAL A 170 10.72 -10.62 -5.05
N PHE A 171 9.40 -10.80 -4.92
CA PHE A 171 8.82 -12.06 -4.48
C PHE A 171 8.38 -12.94 -5.65
N ARG A 172 8.40 -14.26 -5.43
CA ARG A 172 8.22 -15.27 -6.50
C ARG A 172 6.79 -15.36 -7.01
N LYS A 173 5.81 -15.14 -6.14
CA LYS A 173 4.38 -15.25 -6.48
C LYS A 173 4.03 -14.17 -7.51
N ALA A 174 3.28 -14.57 -8.54
CA ALA A 174 2.89 -13.70 -9.63
C ALA A 174 1.38 -13.54 -9.69
N PHE A 175 0.96 -12.40 -10.22
CA PHE A 175 -0.40 -11.88 -10.25
C PHE A 175 -0.69 -11.31 -11.65
N GLU A 176 -1.95 -11.08 -11.98
CA GLU A 176 -2.32 -10.53 -13.29
C GLU A 176 -2.02 -9.02 -13.33
N VAL A 177 -2.84 -8.27 -12.59
CA VAL A 177 -2.70 -6.83 -12.36
C VAL A 177 -2.93 -6.59 -10.87
N ILE A 178 -2.06 -5.82 -10.24
CA ILE A 178 -1.99 -5.55 -8.81
C ILE A 178 -2.41 -4.10 -8.62
N GLU A 179 -3.50 -3.89 -7.90
CA GLU A 179 -3.89 -2.59 -7.36
C GLU A 179 -3.60 -2.59 -5.85
N LEU A 180 -2.52 -1.90 -5.45
CA LEU A 180 -2.04 -1.86 -4.08
C LEU A 180 -2.92 -0.95 -3.22
N ASN A 181 -3.33 -1.44 -2.04
CA ASN A 181 -4.26 -0.70 -1.17
C ASN A 181 -3.66 -0.33 0.19
N VAL A 182 -2.99 -1.27 0.85
CA VAL A 182 -2.44 -1.08 2.20
C VAL A 182 -1.09 -1.76 2.31
N PHE A 183 -0.13 -1.08 2.96
CA PHE A 183 1.11 -1.68 3.42
C PHE A 183 1.36 -1.33 4.89
N HIS A 184 1.31 -2.34 5.76
CA HIS A 184 1.58 -2.17 7.18
C HIS A 184 2.46 -3.28 7.72
N GLY A 185 3.58 -2.91 8.35
CA GLY A 185 4.54 -3.86 8.88
C GLY A 185 5.04 -4.80 7.79
N ASN A 186 4.65 -6.07 7.86
CA ASN A 186 5.02 -7.10 6.86
C ASN A 186 3.85 -7.54 5.99
N VAL A 187 2.73 -6.82 6.01
CA VAL A 187 1.50 -7.21 5.32
C VAL A 187 1.16 -6.18 4.27
N ILE A 188 0.96 -6.65 3.05
CA ILE A 188 0.44 -5.89 1.92
C ILE A 188 -0.95 -6.43 1.57
N GLN A 189 -1.94 -5.55 1.47
CA GLN A 189 -3.25 -5.87 0.93
C GLN A 189 -3.41 -5.19 -0.42
N PHE A 190 -3.95 -5.93 -1.38
CA PHE A 190 -4.12 -5.47 -2.75
C PHE A 190 -5.25 -6.22 -3.45
N ILE A 191 -5.72 -5.69 -4.57
CA ILE A 191 -6.67 -6.36 -5.46
C ILE A 191 -5.89 -6.96 -6.63
N ASN A 192 -6.05 -8.26 -6.85
CA ASN A 192 -5.61 -8.91 -8.07
C ASN A 192 -6.71 -8.84 -9.13
N SER A 193 -6.35 -8.45 -10.35
CA SER A 193 -7.22 -8.32 -11.52
C SER A 193 -8.42 -7.39 -11.25
N PRO A 194 -8.18 -6.11 -10.92
CA PRO A 194 -9.21 -5.17 -10.46
C PRO A 194 -10.38 -5.00 -11.43
N ILE A 195 -10.14 -5.09 -12.74
CA ILE A 195 -11.19 -5.02 -13.77
C ILE A 195 -11.81 -6.39 -14.08
N HIS A 196 -11.05 -7.47 -14.00
CA HIS A 196 -11.48 -8.80 -14.45
C HIS A 196 -11.53 -9.80 -13.29
N LYS A 197 -12.70 -9.95 -12.66
CA LYS A 197 -12.91 -10.83 -11.49
C LYS A 197 -12.00 -10.42 -10.31
N PRO A 198 -12.20 -9.21 -9.76
CA PRO A 198 -11.36 -8.67 -8.70
C PRO A 198 -11.32 -9.59 -7.49
N LYS A 199 -10.11 -9.82 -6.98
CA LYS A 199 -9.90 -10.60 -5.77
C LYS A 199 -8.96 -9.88 -4.81
N THR A 200 -9.49 -9.49 -3.65
CA THR A 200 -8.69 -8.96 -2.55
C THR A 200 -7.81 -10.05 -1.96
N LEU A 201 -6.52 -9.76 -1.82
CA LEU A 201 -5.52 -10.69 -1.32
C LEU A 201 -4.66 -10.03 -0.24
N ILE A 202 -4.18 -10.86 0.68
CA ILE A 202 -3.23 -10.49 1.72
C ILE A 202 -1.90 -11.17 1.41
N PHE A 203 -0.81 -10.41 1.45
CA PHE A 203 0.54 -10.85 1.17
C PHE A 203 1.44 -10.57 2.37
N ASN A 204 2.00 -11.63 2.97
CA ASN A 204 2.85 -11.51 4.16
C ASN A 204 4.32 -11.73 3.79
N LEU A 205 5.12 -10.66 3.85
CA LEU A 205 6.53 -10.64 3.45
C LEU A 205 7.38 -11.70 4.17
N LYS A 206 7.00 -12.10 5.41
CA LYS A 206 7.72 -13.13 6.17
C LYS A 206 7.43 -14.56 5.74
N LYS A 207 6.29 -14.79 5.08
CA LYS A 207 5.84 -16.13 4.67
C LYS A 207 6.09 -16.40 3.19
N GLU A 208 6.13 -15.34 2.40
CA GLU A 208 6.21 -15.43 0.95
C GLU A 208 7.64 -15.65 0.48
N LYS A 209 7.81 -16.48 -0.55
CA LYS A 209 9.14 -16.83 -1.08
C LYS A 209 9.72 -15.66 -1.88
N ILE A 210 10.92 -15.24 -1.51
CA ILE A 210 11.72 -14.30 -2.30
C ILE A 210 12.16 -14.98 -3.60
N ASP A 211 12.10 -14.25 -4.69
CA ASP A 211 12.64 -14.65 -5.98
C ASP A 211 14.09 -14.20 -6.12
N TYR A 212 14.33 -12.89 -5.92
CA TYR A 212 15.66 -12.29 -5.91
C TYR A 212 15.70 -11.00 -5.10
N LYS A 213 16.91 -10.57 -4.79
CA LYS A 213 17.23 -9.27 -4.21
C LYS A 213 18.26 -8.57 -5.07
N THR A 214 18.14 -7.26 -5.18
CA THR A 214 19.09 -6.42 -5.92
C THR A 214 19.41 -5.19 -5.11
N GLU A 215 20.70 -4.87 -4.95
CA GLU A 215 21.14 -3.61 -4.37
C GLU A 215 20.83 -2.46 -5.33
N MET A 216 20.23 -1.39 -4.81
CA MET A 216 19.96 -0.17 -5.56
C MET A 216 21.22 0.70 -5.54
N LYS A 217 21.82 0.87 -6.72
CA LYS A 217 22.98 1.73 -6.90
C LYS A 217 22.53 3.16 -7.22
N ASN A 218 23.24 4.11 -6.63
CA ASN A 218 23.18 5.53 -7.00
C ASN A 218 23.94 5.77 -8.31
#